data_AF-A0A3D0XIF6-F1
#
_entry.id   AF-A0A3D0XIF6-F1
#
_cell.length_a   1.000
_cell.length_b   1.000
_cell.length_c   1.000
_cell.angle_alpha   90.00
_cell.angle_beta   90.00
_cell.angle_gamma   90.00
#
_symmetry.space_group_name_H-M   'P 1'
#
loop_
_entity.id
_entity.type
_entity.pdbx_description
1 polymer ?
#
loop_
_entity_poly.entity_id
_entity_poly.type
_entity_poly.pdbx_seq_one_letter_code
_entity_poly.pdbx_strand_id
1 'polypeptide(L)'
;PPSAEEVTRFMEDSDLQAFERALDRILASPHYGERWARHWMDIARYADTKGYVFQSDRSYPYAYTYRDYLVRAFNEDLPYDLFLKQQIAADLMDLGKDQRPLAALGFLTLGRRFLNNPHDIIDDRIDVVFRGTMGLTVACARCHAHKYDPIPIEDYYSLYGVFASSHEPESKPLLGGDPPAAYPAFLAEQEKRKKAYETYLEEARG
;
A
#
# COMPACT_ATOMS: atom_id res chain seq x y z
N PRO A 1 -12.70 -12.87 -17.11
CA PRO A 1 -14.14 -13.18 -17.31
C PRO A 1 -14.27 -14.68 -17.60
N PRO A 2 -15.40 -15.33 -17.28
CA PRO A 2 -15.61 -16.73 -17.64
C PRO A 2 -15.57 -16.90 -19.16
N SER A 3 -15.05 -18.04 -19.63
CA SER A 3 -15.08 -18.41 -21.04
C SER A 3 -16.49 -18.79 -21.50
N ALA A 4 -16.73 -18.73 -22.81
CA ALA A 4 -18.03 -19.12 -23.38
C ALA A 4 -18.40 -20.56 -23.02
N GLU A 5 -17.42 -21.46 -23.00
CA GLU A 5 -17.63 -22.86 -22.63
C GLU A 5 -18.06 -23.01 -21.15
N GLU A 6 -17.45 -22.25 -20.23
CA GLU A 6 -17.84 -22.26 -18.82
C GLU A 6 -19.25 -21.72 -18.60
N VAL A 7 -19.66 -20.71 -19.39
CA VAL A 7 -21.02 -20.16 -19.35
C VAL A 7 -22.02 -21.19 -19.84
N THR A 8 -21.78 -21.81 -21.00
CA THR A 8 -22.67 -22.86 -21.54
C THR A 8 -22.79 -24.03 -20.57
N ARG A 9 -21.66 -24.51 -20.03
CA ARG A 9 -21.65 -25.60 -19.04
C ARG A 9 -22.47 -25.27 -17.80
N PHE A 10 -22.42 -24.02 -17.32
CA PHE A 10 -23.24 -23.58 -16.20
C PHE A 10 -24.73 -23.50 -16.57
N MET A 11 -25.07 -23.00 -17.77
CA MET A 11 -26.46 -22.90 -18.23
C MET A 11 -27.13 -24.25 -18.47
N GLU A 12 -26.36 -25.27 -18.82
CA GLU A 12 -26.83 -26.64 -19.07
C GLU A 12 -26.84 -27.52 -17.82
N ASP A 13 -26.22 -27.07 -16.72
CA ASP A 13 -26.17 -27.80 -15.45
C ASP A 13 -27.50 -27.62 -14.69
N SER A 14 -28.32 -28.67 -14.66
CA SER A 14 -29.64 -28.69 -14.02
C SER A 14 -29.62 -29.10 -12.54
N ASP A 15 -28.43 -29.38 -12.01
CA ASP A 15 -28.25 -29.75 -10.61
C ASP A 15 -28.45 -28.53 -9.68
N LEU A 16 -29.05 -28.75 -8.52
CA LEU A 16 -29.39 -27.68 -7.58
C LEU A 16 -28.15 -26.96 -7.00
N GLN A 17 -26.97 -27.60 -7.04
CA GLN A 17 -25.70 -27.02 -6.58
C GLN A 17 -24.84 -26.45 -7.72
N ALA A 18 -25.35 -26.38 -8.95
CA ALA A 18 -24.62 -25.81 -10.09
C ALA A 18 -24.10 -24.40 -9.81
N PHE A 19 -24.91 -23.57 -9.15
CA PHE A 19 -24.56 -22.21 -8.74
C PHE A 19 -23.43 -22.19 -7.71
N GLU A 20 -23.52 -23.00 -6.65
CA GLU A 20 -22.49 -23.08 -5.61
C GLU A 20 -21.15 -23.55 -6.19
N ARG A 21 -21.14 -24.60 -7.02
CA ARG A 21 -19.92 -25.07 -7.69
C ARG A 21 -19.31 -24.02 -8.63
N ALA A 22 -20.16 -23.26 -9.32
CA ALA A 22 -19.68 -22.17 -10.17
C ALA A 22 -19.08 -21.03 -9.34
N LEU A 23 -19.72 -20.67 -8.23
CA LEU A 23 -19.22 -19.68 -7.27
C LEU A 23 -17.86 -20.11 -6.70
N ASP A 24 -17.77 -21.31 -6.16
CA ASP A 24 -16.54 -21.86 -5.56
C ASP A 24 -15.39 -21.86 -6.57
N ARG A 25 -15.67 -22.24 -7.83
CA ARG A 25 -14.66 -22.21 -8.90
C ARG A 25 -14.18 -20.79 -9.19
N ILE A 26 -15.08 -19.81 -9.22
CA ILE A 26 -14.74 -18.42 -9.49
C ILE A 26 -13.95 -17.82 -8.31
N LEU A 27 -14.37 -18.08 -7.08
CA LEU A 27 -13.71 -17.60 -5.88
C LEU A 27 -12.33 -18.24 -5.69
N ALA A 28 -12.15 -19.50 -6.07
CA ALA A 28 -10.86 -20.19 -6.03
C ALA A 28 -9.90 -19.79 -7.16
N SER A 29 -10.34 -18.99 -8.14
CA SER A 29 -9.49 -18.55 -9.24
C SER A 29 -8.48 -17.51 -8.78
N PRO A 30 -7.18 -17.61 -9.13
CA PRO A 30 -6.21 -16.57 -8.78
C PRO A 30 -6.53 -15.20 -9.39
N HIS A 31 -7.32 -15.17 -10.48
CA HIS A 31 -7.80 -13.95 -11.11
C HIS A 31 -8.81 -13.18 -10.23
N TYR A 32 -9.42 -13.83 -9.23
CA TYR A 32 -10.28 -13.17 -8.25
C TYR A 32 -9.51 -12.07 -7.52
N GLY A 33 -8.36 -12.41 -6.93
CA GLY A 33 -7.51 -11.46 -6.22
C GLY A 33 -6.94 -10.39 -7.12
N GLU A 34 -6.56 -10.70 -8.36
CA GLU A 34 -6.13 -9.70 -9.35
C GLU A 34 -7.22 -8.66 -9.62
N ARG A 35 -8.47 -9.12 -9.78
CA ARG A 35 -9.62 -8.26 -10.07
C ARG A 35 -9.98 -7.38 -8.88
N TRP A 36 -10.06 -7.96 -7.68
CA TRP A 36 -10.41 -7.22 -6.46
C TRP A 36 -9.30 -6.29 -6.00
N ALA A 37 -8.04 -6.71 -6.10
CA ALA A 37 -6.89 -5.84 -5.86
C ALA A 37 -6.94 -4.60 -6.75
N ARG A 38 -7.36 -4.73 -8.02
CA ARG A 38 -7.51 -3.56 -8.88
C ARG A 38 -8.54 -2.57 -8.35
N HIS A 39 -9.68 -3.02 -7.83
CA HIS A 39 -10.66 -2.12 -7.22
C HIS A 39 -10.11 -1.44 -5.96
N TRP A 40 -9.41 -2.19 -5.10
CA TRP A 40 -8.77 -1.62 -3.92
C TRP A 40 -7.66 -0.62 -4.28
N MET A 41 -6.89 -0.88 -5.33
CA MET A 41 -5.84 0.01 -5.80
C MET A 41 -6.36 1.41 -6.20
N ASP A 42 -7.60 1.52 -6.70
CA ASP A 42 -8.21 2.84 -6.92
C ASP A 42 -8.40 3.60 -5.60
N ILE A 43 -8.89 2.90 -4.57
CA ILE A 43 -9.12 3.47 -3.24
C ILE A 43 -7.79 3.88 -2.61
N ALA A 44 -6.79 3.01 -2.67
CA ALA A 44 -5.46 3.24 -2.13
C ALA A 44 -4.63 4.26 -2.92
N ARG A 45 -5.15 4.78 -4.04
CA ARG A 45 -4.47 5.70 -4.96
C ARG A 45 -3.14 5.11 -5.45
N TYR A 46 -3.16 3.83 -5.78
CA TYR A 46 -2.01 3.15 -6.34
C TYR A 46 -1.49 3.91 -7.57
N ALA A 47 -0.19 4.16 -7.59
CA ALA A 47 0.48 4.74 -8.72
C ALA A 47 1.91 4.22 -8.77
N ASP A 48 2.41 3.95 -9.97
CA ASP A 48 3.83 3.67 -10.19
C ASP A 48 4.67 4.95 -10.19
N THR A 49 4.04 6.14 -10.04
CA THR A 49 4.72 7.44 -9.98
C THR A 49 4.17 8.36 -8.89
N LYS A 50 5.01 9.26 -8.40
CA LYS A 50 4.74 10.28 -7.37
C LYS A 50 3.97 11.50 -7.87
N GLY A 51 3.66 11.56 -9.16
CA GLY A 51 3.11 12.75 -9.81
C GLY A 51 4.17 13.83 -10.04
N TYR A 52 3.89 15.06 -9.61
CA TYR A 52 4.85 16.18 -9.65
C TYR A 52 5.67 16.20 -8.36
N VAL A 53 6.99 16.04 -8.53
CA VAL A 53 7.97 16.12 -7.45
C VAL A 53 9.10 17.07 -7.85
N PHE A 54 9.65 17.79 -6.88
CA PHE A 54 10.78 18.68 -7.10
C PHE A 54 12.08 17.88 -7.04
N GLN A 55 12.94 18.03 -8.05
CA GLN A 55 14.33 17.54 -8.08
C GLN A 55 14.54 16.10 -7.56
N SER A 56 13.63 15.19 -7.86
CA SER A 56 13.70 13.79 -7.41
C SER A 56 13.09 12.86 -8.46
N ASP A 57 13.45 11.57 -8.37
CA ASP A 57 12.86 10.56 -9.24
C ASP A 57 11.35 10.47 -9.00
N ARG A 58 10.59 10.56 -10.10
CA ARG A 58 9.14 10.50 -10.13
C ARG A 58 8.63 9.09 -9.96
N SER A 59 9.45 8.06 -10.16
CA SER A 59 9.03 6.67 -10.06
C SER A 59 8.89 6.19 -8.61
N TYR A 60 7.96 5.25 -8.39
CA TYR A 60 7.93 4.37 -7.22
C TYR A 60 8.49 3.00 -7.64
N PRO A 61 9.81 2.76 -7.51
CA PRO A 61 10.44 1.56 -8.06
C PRO A 61 9.91 0.25 -7.45
N TYR A 62 9.31 0.32 -6.25
CA TYR A 62 8.79 -0.82 -5.51
C TYR A 62 7.27 -0.82 -5.37
N ALA A 63 6.53 0.03 -6.11
CA ALA A 63 5.06 0.08 -6.00
C ALA A 63 4.41 -1.28 -6.23
N TYR A 64 4.93 -2.07 -7.16
CA TYR A 64 4.44 -3.41 -7.48
C TYR A 64 4.35 -4.34 -6.24
N THR A 65 5.18 -4.13 -5.22
CA THR A 65 5.14 -4.94 -3.99
C THR A 65 3.83 -4.79 -3.23
N TYR A 66 3.24 -3.60 -3.24
CA TYR A 66 1.92 -3.36 -2.65
C TYR A 66 0.80 -3.96 -3.51
N ARG A 67 0.89 -3.86 -4.84
CA ARG A 67 -0.03 -4.58 -5.74
C ARG A 67 -0.03 -6.08 -5.45
N ASP A 68 1.16 -6.68 -5.40
CA ASP A 68 1.31 -8.12 -5.17
C ASP A 68 0.84 -8.52 -3.76
N TYR A 69 1.02 -7.65 -2.77
CA TYR A 69 0.40 -7.79 -1.45
C TYR A 69 -1.13 -7.86 -1.54
N LEU A 70 -1.77 -6.93 -2.24
CA LEU A 70 -3.24 -6.91 -2.37
C LEU A 70 -3.75 -8.16 -3.06
N VAL A 71 -3.17 -8.54 -4.20
CA VAL A 71 -3.56 -9.74 -4.94
C VAL A 71 -3.50 -10.98 -4.05
N ARG A 72 -2.42 -11.11 -3.27
CA ARG A 72 -2.27 -12.19 -2.30
C ARG A 72 -3.31 -12.11 -1.19
N ALA A 73 -3.49 -10.96 -0.56
CA ALA A 73 -4.42 -10.78 0.55
C ALA A 73 -5.87 -11.17 0.16
N PHE A 74 -6.31 -10.81 -1.05
CA PHE A 74 -7.62 -11.22 -1.56
C PHE A 74 -7.70 -12.71 -1.89
N ASN A 75 -6.65 -13.30 -2.48
CA ASN A 75 -6.64 -14.73 -2.81
C ASN A 75 -6.50 -15.63 -1.57
N GLU A 76 -5.84 -15.16 -0.51
CA GLU A 76 -5.69 -15.87 0.77
C GLU A 76 -6.86 -15.62 1.73
N ASP A 77 -7.87 -14.85 1.31
CA ASP A 77 -9.01 -14.43 2.14
C ASP A 77 -8.58 -13.85 3.49
N LEU A 78 -7.61 -12.92 3.44
CA LEU A 78 -7.06 -12.31 4.65
C LEU A 78 -8.18 -11.61 5.43
N PRO A 79 -8.36 -11.90 6.74
CA PRO A 79 -9.40 -11.26 7.54
C PRO A 79 -9.31 -9.74 7.44
N TYR A 80 -10.46 -9.10 7.22
CA TYR A 80 -10.49 -7.66 6.92
C TYR A 80 -9.87 -6.78 8.02
N ASP A 81 -10.03 -7.16 9.30
CA ASP A 81 -9.42 -6.43 10.41
C ASP A 81 -7.89 -6.52 10.38
N LEU A 82 -7.34 -7.69 10.03
CA LEU A 82 -5.92 -7.91 9.86
C LEU A 82 -5.38 -7.20 8.62
N PHE A 83 -6.13 -7.23 7.52
CA PHE A 83 -5.84 -6.49 6.30
C PHE A 83 -5.69 -4.99 6.58
N LEU A 84 -6.66 -4.38 7.28
CA LEU A 84 -6.58 -2.96 7.65
C LEU A 84 -5.41 -2.66 8.61
N LYS A 85 -5.19 -3.50 9.63
CA LYS A 85 -4.05 -3.34 10.56
C LYS A 85 -2.72 -3.35 9.82
N GLN A 86 -2.53 -4.29 8.89
CA GLN A 86 -1.29 -4.37 8.10
C GLN A 86 -1.09 -3.10 7.26
N GLN A 87 -2.15 -2.57 6.64
CA GLN A 87 -2.03 -1.35 5.82
C GLN A 87 -1.64 -0.09 6.60
N ILE A 88 -1.94 -0.04 7.90
CA ILE A 88 -1.70 1.14 8.74
C ILE A 88 -0.43 0.99 9.59
N ALA A 89 -0.13 -0.23 10.06
CA ALA A 89 0.83 -0.46 11.14
C ALA A 89 1.58 -1.80 11.04
N ALA A 90 1.76 -2.37 9.83
CA ALA A 90 2.51 -3.62 9.68
C ALA A 90 3.92 -3.60 10.28
N ASP A 91 4.58 -2.44 10.30
CA ASP A 91 5.89 -2.22 10.92
C ASP A 91 5.89 -2.30 12.45
N LEU A 92 4.72 -2.15 13.08
CA LEU A 92 4.54 -2.27 14.54
C LEU A 92 4.02 -3.66 14.95
N MET A 93 3.77 -4.55 13.99
CA MET A 93 3.26 -5.90 14.23
C MET A 93 4.39 -6.91 14.42
N ASP A 94 4.14 -7.95 15.22
CA ASP A 94 5.02 -9.12 15.26
C ASP A 94 4.75 -10.02 14.04
N LEU A 95 5.53 -9.80 12.98
CA LEU A 95 5.40 -10.51 11.70
C LEU A 95 6.17 -11.85 11.66
N GLY A 96 6.96 -12.15 12.70
CA GLY A 96 7.85 -13.31 12.70
C GLY A 96 8.81 -13.32 11.51
N LYS A 97 8.92 -14.47 10.82
CA LYS A 97 9.84 -14.63 9.68
C LYS A 97 9.30 -14.07 8.37
N ASP A 98 7.98 -13.92 8.24
CA ASP A 98 7.37 -13.49 7.00
C ASP A 98 7.19 -11.97 6.98
N GLN A 99 8.09 -11.28 6.29
CA GLN A 99 8.09 -9.83 6.19
C GLN A 99 7.21 -9.30 5.03
N ARG A 100 6.53 -10.18 4.28
CA ARG A 100 5.62 -9.77 3.18
C ARG A 100 4.51 -8.80 3.61
N PRO A 101 3.98 -8.82 4.84
CA PRO A 101 2.99 -7.83 5.29
C PRO A 101 3.48 -6.39 5.32
N LEU A 102 4.80 -6.13 5.41
CA LEU A 102 5.34 -4.76 5.36
C LEU A 102 5.00 -4.02 4.07
N ALA A 103 4.78 -4.76 2.97
CA ALA A 103 4.33 -4.18 1.71
C ALA A 103 2.98 -3.47 1.81
N ALA A 104 2.13 -3.84 2.78
CA ALA A 104 0.82 -3.24 3.01
C ALA A 104 0.88 -1.74 3.32
N LEU A 105 2.01 -1.26 3.89
CA LEU A 105 2.27 0.16 4.15
C LEU A 105 2.37 1.00 2.87
N GLY A 106 2.37 0.35 1.70
CA GLY A 106 2.09 0.98 0.41
C GLY A 106 0.80 1.82 0.44
N PHE A 107 -0.19 1.46 1.25
CA PHE A 107 -1.43 2.21 1.44
C PHE A 107 -1.20 3.67 1.88
N LEU A 108 -0.20 3.93 2.72
CA LEU A 108 0.13 5.28 3.23
C LEU A 108 1.28 5.96 2.47
N THR A 109 2.13 5.16 1.81
CA THR A 109 3.38 5.63 1.20
C THR A 109 3.30 5.83 -0.31
N LEU A 110 2.34 5.19 -0.99
CA LEU A 110 2.02 5.47 -2.39
C LEU A 110 1.03 6.63 -2.50
N GLY A 111 0.95 7.20 -3.70
CA GLY A 111 0.11 8.35 -4.01
C GLY A 111 0.92 9.58 -4.41
N ARG A 112 0.25 10.73 -4.44
CA ARG A 112 0.87 11.98 -4.88
C ARG A 112 1.78 12.54 -3.80
N ARG A 113 2.84 13.25 -4.23
CA ARG A 113 3.76 13.93 -3.32
C ARG A 113 3.62 15.43 -3.26
N PHE A 114 2.68 16.03 -4.00
CA PHE A 114 2.33 17.46 -3.89
C PHE A 114 3.55 18.40 -3.89
N LEU A 115 4.50 18.23 -4.82
CA LEU A 115 5.76 18.98 -4.85
C LEU A 115 6.58 18.88 -3.55
N ASN A 116 6.46 17.75 -2.86
CA ASN A 116 7.01 17.47 -1.53
C ASN A 116 6.46 18.35 -0.40
N ASN A 117 5.25 18.91 -0.52
CA ASN A 117 4.58 19.62 0.58
C ASN A 117 4.13 18.62 1.66
N PRO A 118 4.72 18.63 2.88
CA PRO A 118 4.38 17.67 3.92
C PRO A 118 2.92 17.80 4.38
N HIS A 119 2.37 19.02 4.42
CA HIS A 119 1.01 19.27 4.90
C HIS A 119 -0.05 18.62 4.00
N ASP A 120 0.14 18.71 2.68
CA ASP A 120 -0.80 18.11 1.73
C ASP A 120 -0.61 16.59 1.63
N ILE A 121 0.61 16.09 1.80
CA ILE A 121 0.85 14.64 1.91
C ILE A 121 0.15 14.06 3.14
N ILE A 122 0.22 14.76 4.28
CA ILE A 122 -0.43 14.31 5.53
C ILE A 122 -1.96 14.37 5.38
N ASP A 123 -2.50 15.45 4.82
CA ASP A 123 -3.92 15.57 4.53
C ASP A 123 -4.43 14.44 3.62
N ASP A 124 -3.68 14.15 2.54
CA ASP A 124 -3.94 13.04 1.63
C ASP A 124 -3.93 11.70 2.39
N ARG A 125 -2.97 11.46 3.29
CA ARG A 125 -2.92 10.24 4.13
C ARG A 125 -4.11 10.11 5.07
N ILE A 126 -4.53 11.21 5.68
CA ILE A 126 -5.74 11.22 6.52
C ILE A 126 -6.96 10.89 5.65
N ASP A 127 -7.12 11.51 4.49
CA ASP A 127 -8.28 11.27 3.61
C ASP A 127 -8.36 9.79 3.17
N VAL A 128 -7.26 9.18 2.73
CA VAL A 128 -7.31 7.78 2.26
C VAL A 128 -7.65 6.80 3.38
N VAL A 129 -7.20 7.04 4.61
CA VAL A 129 -7.52 6.16 5.74
C VAL A 129 -9.01 6.26 6.05
N PHE A 130 -9.54 7.46 6.24
CA PHE A 130 -10.94 7.62 6.66
C PHE A 130 -11.92 7.33 5.52
N ARG A 131 -11.67 7.88 4.34
CA ARG A 131 -12.56 7.68 3.19
C ARG A 131 -12.46 6.26 2.64
N GLY A 132 -11.25 5.69 2.62
CA GLY A 132 -11.01 4.36 2.07
C GLY A 132 -11.43 3.21 2.98
N THR A 133 -11.48 3.41 4.30
CA THR A 133 -11.84 2.33 5.24
C THR A 133 -13.19 2.54 5.94
N MET A 134 -13.55 3.78 6.26
CA MET A 134 -14.78 4.11 7.00
C MET A 134 -15.86 4.71 6.10
N GLY A 135 -15.56 5.01 4.84
CA GLY A 135 -16.48 5.70 3.94
C GLY A 135 -16.79 7.15 4.37
N LEU A 136 -15.97 7.71 5.26
CA LEU A 136 -16.18 9.01 5.89
C LEU A 136 -15.10 10.00 5.46
N THR A 137 -15.49 11.19 5.03
CA THR A 137 -14.54 12.25 4.70
C THR A 137 -14.27 13.11 5.91
N VAL A 138 -13.01 13.22 6.32
CA VAL A 138 -12.61 14.11 7.42
C VAL A 138 -11.81 15.32 6.95
N ALA A 139 -11.47 15.40 5.65
CA ALA A 139 -10.64 16.46 5.07
C ALA A 139 -11.23 17.88 5.26
N CYS A 140 -12.56 18.03 5.34
CA CYS A 140 -13.17 19.34 5.62
C CYS A 140 -12.82 19.87 7.01
N ALA A 141 -12.58 18.98 7.98
CA ALA A 141 -12.19 19.31 9.35
C ALA A 141 -10.83 20.04 9.44
N ARG A 142 -10.05 20.04 8.36
CA ARG A 142 -8.78 20.78 8.24
C ARG A 142 -8.94 22.28 8.49
N CYS A 143 -10.04 22.87 8.03
CA CYS A 143 -10.22 24.33 8.06
C CYS A 143 -11.36 24.78 8.98
N HIS A 144 -12.37 23.95 9.19
CA HIS A 144 -13.52 24.23 10.03
C HIS A 144 -14.09 22.92 10.57
N ALA A 145 -14.81 22.93 11.70
CA ALA A 145 -15.46 21.71 12.21
C ALA A 145 -16.35 21.09 11.10
N HIS A 146 -16.35 19.76 11.00
CA HIS A 146 -17.03 19.07 9.92
C HIS A 146 -18.53 19.43 9.89
N LYS A 147 -19.08 19.57 8.67
CA LYS A 147 -20.40 20.22 8.47
C LYS A 147 -21.57 19.46 9.11
N TYR A 148 -21.52 18.14 9.09
CA TYR A 148 -22.64 17.28 9.50
C TYR A 148 -22.24 16.33 10.63
N ASP A 149 -21.11 15.64 10.47
CA ASP A 149 -20.57 14.76 11.50
C ASP A 149 -19.85 15.53 12.62
N PRO A 150 -19.90 15.04 13.88
CA PRO A 150 -19.30 15.69 15.05
C PRO A 150 -17.78 15.50 15.08
N ILE A 151 -17.09 16.01 14.05
CA ILE A 151 -15.63 15.95 13.93
C ILE A 151 -15.09 17.37 14.12
N PRO A 152 -14.61 17.71 15.33
CA PRO A 152 -14.03 19.00 15.60
C PRO A 152 -12.66 19.15 14.91
N ILE A 153 -12.22 20.38 14.74
CA ILE A 153 -10.92 20.70 14.13
C ILE A 153 -9.79 20.08 14.97
N GLU A 154 -9.97 20.07 16.29
CA GLU A 154 -9.05 19.53 17.28
C GLU A 154 -8.77 18.03 17.05
N ASP A 155 -9.79 17.25 16.67
CA ASP A 155 -9.63 15.82 16.38
C ASP A 155 -8.85 15.61 15.07
N TYR A 156 -9.13 16.43 14.04
CA TYR A 156 -8.37 16.41 12.80
C TYR A 156 -6.88 16.71 13.06
N TYR A 157 -6.58 17.75 13.85
CA TYR A 157 -5.19 18.11 14.14
C TYR A 157 -4.51 17.14 15.13
N SER A 158 -5.27 16.43 15.96
CA SER A 158 -4.75 15.33 16.77
C SER A 158 -4.28 14.17 15.88
N LEU A 159 -5.07 13.80 14.86
CA LEU A 159 -4.69 12.82 13.84
C LEU A 159 -3.52 13.31 12.98
N TYR A 160 -3.54 14.58 12.58
CA TYR A 160 -2.43 15.21 11.87
C TYR A 160 -1.12 15.04 12.66
N GLY A 161 -1.14 15.24 13.98
CA GLY A 161 0.02 15.03 14.84
C GLY A 161 0.59 13.61 14.78
N VAL A 162 -0.29 12.60 14.70
CA VAL A 162 0.13 11.19 14.53
C VAL A 162 0.85 11.01 13.19
N PHE A 163 0.24 11.41 12.08
CA PHE A 163 0.86 11.26 10.75
C PHE A 163 2.11 12.12 10.54
N ALA A 164 2.17 13.30 11.17
CA ALA A 164 3.36 14.16 11.16
C ALA A 164 4.52 13.56 11.97
N SER A 165 4.22 12.66 12.91
CA SER A 165 5.23 11.94 13.71
C SER A 165 5.68 10.62 13.06
N SER A 166 5.04 10.22 11.96
CA SER A 166 5.40 9.02 11.20
C SER A 166 6.38 9.34 10.07
N HIS A 167 7.36 8.46 9.87
CA HIS A 167 8.44 8.68 8.90
C HIS A 167 8.59 7.47 8.00
N GLU A 168 8.84 7.71 6.71
CA GLU A 168 9.24 6.66 5.78
C GLU A 168 10.71 6.33 5.98
N PRO A 169 11.09 5.05 6.07
CA PRO A 169 12.49 4.69 6.24
C PRO A 169 13.28 4.99 4.97
N GLU A 170 14.48 5.55 5.11
CA GLU A 170 15.38 5.80 3.98
C GLU A 170 15.76 4.50 3.26
N SER A 171 16.07 3.47 4.06
CA SER A 171 16.29 2.11 3.58
C SER A 171 15.00 1.30 3.72
N LYS A 172 14.46 0.84 2.60
CA LYS A 172 13.24 0.03 2.61
C LYS A 172 13.54 -1.38 3.14
N PRO A 173 12.63 -1.98 3.91
CA PRO A 173 12.80 -3.35 4.40
C PRO A 173 12.83 -4.33 3.23
N LEU A 174 13.57 -5.42 3.41
CA LEU A 174 13.44 -6.57 2.53
C LEU A 174 12.11 -7.26 2.79
N LEU A 175 11.38 -7.54 1.71
CA LEU A 175 10.15 -8.30 1.77
C LEU A 175 10.46 -9.78 1.52
N GLY A 176 9.94 -10.67 2.38
CA GLY A 176 10.15 -12.11 2.29
C GLY A 176 11.19 -12.65 3.27
N GLY A 177 11.60 -13.90 3.04
CA GLY A 177 12.57 -14.61 3.89
C GLY A 177 14.02 -14.27 3.54
N ASP A 178 14.81 -15.30 3.22
CA ASP A 178 16.24 -15.12 2.99
C ASP A 178 16.53 -14.22 1.78
N PRO A 179 17.48 -13.27 1.91
CA PRO A 179 17.86 -12.41 0.80
C PRO A 179 18.47 -13.23 -0.35
N PRO A 180 18.35 -12.74 -1.60
CA PRO A 180 18.95 -13.41 -2.75
C PRO A 180 20.48 -13.55 -2.58
N ALA A 181 21.08 -14.57 -3.19
CA ALA A 181 22.52 -14.84 -3.08
C ALA A 181 23.42 -13.65 -3.48
N ALA A 182 22.91 -12.73 -4.29
CA ALA A 182 23.60 -11.50 -4.70
C ALA A 182 23.56 -10.37 -3.64
N TYR A 183 22.75 -10.49 -2.59
CA TYR A 183 22.56 -9.44 -1.59
C TYR A 183 23.82 -9.08 -0.80
N PRO A 184 24.67 -10.04 -0.37
CA PRO A 184 25.94 -9.69 0.27
C PRO A 184 26.87 -8.86 -0.63
N ALA A 185 26.90 -9.16 -1.93
CA ALA A 185 27.69 -8.40 -2.91
C ALA A 185 27.11 -6.99 -3.10
N PHE A 186 25.78 -6.84 -3.11
CA PHE A 186 25.11 -5.54 -3.12
C PHE A 186 25.49 -4.70 -1.90
N LEU A 187 25.45 -5.27 -0.68
CA LEU A 187 25.83 -4.57 0.55
C LEU A 187 27.29 -4.10 0.51
N ALA A 188 28.20 -4.94 0.04
CA ALA A 188 29.61 -4.58 -0.08
C ALA A 188 29.83 -3.41 -1.07
N GLU A 189 29.14 -3.41 -2.20
CA GLU A 189 29.20 -2.32 -3.18
C GLU A 189 28.53 -1.03 -2.68
N GLN A 190 27.40 -1.15 -1.97
CA GLN A 190 26.73 -0.01 -1.34
C GLN A 190 27.65 0.68 -0.33
N GLU A 191 28.28 -0.08 0.56
CA GLU A 191 29.19 0.43 1.58
C GLU A 191 30.42 1.12 0.95
N LYS A 192 30.97 0.53 -0.11
CA LYS A 192 32.07 1.13 -0.88
C LYS A 192 31.68 2.48 -1.48
N ARG A 193 30.49 2.57 -2.09
CA ARG A 193 29.99 3.83 -2.66
C ARG A 193 29.69 4.88 -1.61
N LYS A 194 29.15 4.46 -0.47
CA LYS A 194 28.87 5.35 0.67
C LYS A 194 30.16 5.99 1.17
N LYS A 195 31.21 5.21 1.40
CA LYS A 195 32.53 5.73 1.78
C LYS A 195 33.10 6.70 0.74
N ALA A 196 33.03 6.35 -0.55
CA ALA A 196 33.51 7.23 -1.61
C ALA A 196 32.74 8.57 -1.64
N TYR A 197 31.43 8.55 -1.38
CA TYR A 197 30.62 9.76 -1.28
C TYR A 197 30.98 10.60 -0.05
N GLU A 198 31.18 9.97 1.11
CA GLU A 198 31.62 10.64 2.33
C GLU A 198 32.99 11.32 2.15
N THR A 199 33.96 10.62 1.56
CA THR A 199 35.27 11.20 1.22
C THR A 199 35.14 12.39 0.27
N TYR A 200 34.32 12.28 -0.78
CA TYR A 200 34.07 13.39 -1.70
C TYR A 200 33.47 14.61 -0.99
N LEU A 201 32.54 14.41 -0.06
CA LEU A 201 31.95 15.51 0.72
C LEU A 201 32.95 16.17 1.66
N GLU A 202 33.87 15.41 2.24
CA GLU A 202 34.95 15.95 3.08
C GLU A 202 35.92 16.79 2.25
N GLU A 203 36.35 16.28 1.09
CA GLU A 203 37.22 17.00 0.15
C GLU A 203 36.57 18.27 -0.41
N ALA A 204 35.26 18.25 -0.68
CA ALA A 204 34.54 19.42 -1.21
C ALA A 204 34.24 20.48 -0.15
N ARG A 205 34.39 20.17 1.14
CA ARG A 205 34.20 21.10 2.27
C ARG A 205 35.51 21.73 2.77
N GLY A 206 36.67 21.16 2.41
CA GLY A 206 38.00 21.71 2.69
C GLY A 206 38.47 22.69 1.61
#